data_AF-I0YJ89-F1
#
_entry.id   AF-I0YJ89-F1
#
_cell.length_a   1.000
_cell.length_b   1.000
_cell.length_c   1.000
_cell.angle_alpha   90.00
_cell.angle_beta   90.00
_cell.angle_gamma   90.00
#
_symmetry.space_group_name_H-M   'P 1'
#
loop_
_entity.id
_entity.type
_entity.pdbx_description
1 polymer ?
#
loop_
_entity_poly.entity_id
_entity_poly.type
_entity_poly.pdbx_seq_one_letter_code
_entity_poly.pdbx_strand_id
1 'polypeptide(L)'
;MANDPIACYLVKGSSIGRFWDVMITQYLTPTQSELNFITEGAKAAVLARVYPDEKASAFQSFLFTLRMVPCFSTKRLRAALRMGDKMDSTKDAFGKEHGSYIYVFLLGARPEWQGRGLGSALLQHLNSIADAKGMHCYLESSSERSRRLYMRHGYVEIETIKAARDAPPMFLMSRTPSNLLTGTNGNGVL
;
A
#
# COMPACT_ATOMS: atom_id res chain seq x y z
N MET A 1 6.50 -4.83 -10.32
CA MET A 1 5.81 -5.93 -9.62
C MET A 1 6.53 -7.26 -9.78
N ALA A 2 6.99 -7.64 -10.98
CA ALA A 2 7.71 -8.92 -11.18
C ALA A 2 8.98 -9.11 -10.32
N ASN A 3 9.65 -8.02 -9.93
CA ASN A 3 10.85 -8.03 -9.09
C ASN A 3 10.60 -7.53 -7.65
N ASP A 4 9.37 -7.66 -7.16
CA ASP A 4 9.03 -7.32 -5.78
C ASP A 4 9.73 -8.31 -4.82
N PRO A 5 10.64 -7.87 -3.94
CA PRO A 5 11.47 -8.79 -3.18
C PRO A 5 10.66 -9.56 -2.12
N ILE A 6 9.59 -8.98 -1.58
CA ILE A 6 8.70 -9.67 -0.63
C ILE A 6 7.90 -10.74 -1.35
N ALA A 7 7.30 -10.42 -2.50
CA ALA A 7 6.55 -11.37 -3.29
C ALA A 7 7.46 -12.52 -3.79
N CYS A 8 8.66 -12.21 -4.29
CA CYS A 8 9.65 -13.22 -4.70
C CYS A 8 10.09 -14.12 -3.53
N TYR A 9 10.10 -13.60 -2.29
CA TYR A 9 10.47 -14.38 -1.12
C TYR A 9 9.35 -15.30 -0.61
N LEU A 10 8.11 -14.78 -0.58
CA LEU A 10 6.95 -15.48 -0.01
C LEU A 10 6.32 -16.45 -1.00
N VAL A 11 6.17 -16.03 -2.26
CA VAL A 11 5.35 -16.71 -3.27
C VAL A 11 6.18 -17.75 -4.03
N LYS A 12 5.58 -18.91 -4.34
CA LYS A 12 6.20 -19.88 -5.25
C LYS A 12 6.42 -19.20 -6.61
N GLY A 13 7.61 -19.35 -7.20
CA GLY A 13 7.91 -18.73 -8.50
C GLY A 13 6.86 -19.02 -9.59
N SER A 14 6.37 -20.25 -9.68
CA SER A 14 5.30 -20.66 -10.61
C SER A 14 3.92 -20.05 -10.33
N SER A 15 3.72 -19.42 -9.17
CA SER A 15 2.45 -18.84 -8.72
C SER A 15 2.46 -17.31 -8.69
N ILE A 16 3.56 -16.65 -9.09
CA ILE A 16 3.69 -15.19 -8.96
C ILE A 16 2.64 -14.42 -9.80
N GLY A 17 2.30 -14.91 -11.00
CA GLY A 17 1.26 -14.32 -11.84
C GLY A 17 -0.10 -14.40 -11.16
N ARG A 18 -0.49 -15.61 -10.72
CA ARG A 18 -1.73 -15.85 -9.96
C ARG A 18 -1.81 -15.00 -8.69
N PHE A 19 -0.70 -14.84 -7.97
CA PHE A 19 -0.64 -14.00 -6.79
C PHE A 19 -1.01 -12.55 -7.12
N TRP A 20 -0.41 -11.98 -8.18
CA TRP A 20 -0.74 -10.62 -8.61
C TRP A 20 -2.18 -10.49 -9.11
N ASP A 21 -2.69 -11.48 -9.86
CA ASP A 21 -4.08 -11.48 -10.31
C ASP A 21 -5.05 -11.46 -9.12
N VAL A 22 -4.79 -12.25 -8.08
CA VAL A 22 -5.62 -12.26 -6.86
C VAL A 22 -5.49 -10.95 -6.09
N MET A 23 -4.27 -10.43 -5.92
CA MET A 23 -4.00 -9.15 -5.26
C MET A 23 -4.70 -7.99 -5.97
N ILE A 24 -4.67 -7.94 -7.29
CA ILE A 24 -5.30 -6.87 -8.07
C ILE A 24 -6.82 -7.03 -8.08
N THR A 25 -7.33 -8.25 -8.32
CA THR A 25 -8.79 -8.50 -8.41
C THR A 25 -9.51 -8.13 -7.13
N GLN A 26 -8.94 -8.48 -5.97
CA GLN A 26 -9.50 -8.12 -4.65
C GLN A 26 -9.69 -6.61 -4.46
N TYR A 27 -8.90 -5.80 -5.16
CA TYR A 27 -8.92 -4.34 -5.07
C TYR A 27 -9.61 -3.66 -6.25
N LEU A 28 -10.02 -4.43 -7.27
CA LEU A 28 -10.79 -3.95 -8.43
C LEU A 28 -12.28 -4.38 -8.41
N THR A 29 -12.74 -5.15 -7.42
CA THR A 29 -14.17 -5.45 -7.22
C THR A 29 -15.00 -4.19 -6.89
N PRO A 30 -16.31 -4.14 -7.20
CA PRO A 30 -16.93 -3.05 -7.96
C PRO A 30 -17.20 -1.73 -7.21
N THR A 31 -16.84 -1.58 -5.94
CA THR A 31 -16.70 -0.23 -5.37
C THR A 31 -15.40 0.37 -5.91
N GLN A 32 -15.46 0.91 -7.13
CA GLN A 32 -14.39 1.74 -7.66
C GLN A 32 -14.24 2.94 -6.73
N SER A 33 -13.28 2.86 -5.81
CA SER A 33 -12.88 4.02 -5.02
C SER A 33 -12.51 5.14 -5.98
N GLU A 34 -12.99 6.35 -5.71
CA GLU A 34 -12.62 7.56 -6.46
C GLU A 34 -11.11 7.85 -6.41
N LEU A 35 -10.38 7.11 -5.57
CA LEU A 35 -8.94 7.19 -5.37
C LEU A 35 -8.14 6.25 -6.29
N ASN A 36 -8.82 5.52 -7.18
CA ASN A 36 -8.19 4.68 -8.19
C ASN A 36 -7.91 5.49 -9.47
N PHE A 37 -6.63 5.74 -9.77
CA PHE A 37 -6.23 6.47 -10.97
C PHE A 37 -5.37 5.61 -11.89
N ILE A 38 -5.71 5.62 -13.17
CA ILE A 38 -5.01 4.90 -14.22
C ILE A 38 -4.66 5.91 -15.32
N THR A 39 -3.38 5.99 -15.68
CA THR A 39 -2.95 6.85 -16.78
C THR A 39 -3.43 6.29 -18.12
N GLU A 40 -3.53 7.14 -19.14
CA GLU A 40 -3.84 6.74 -20.51
C GLU A 40 -3.05 5.50 -20.98
N GLY A 41 -3.75 4.54 -21.60
CA GLY A 41 -3.16 3.27 -22.05
C GLY A 41 -2.70 2.34 -20.93
N ALA A 42 -3.12 2.59 -19.68
CA ALA A 42 -2.73 1.83 -18.50
C ALA A 42 -1.20 1.70 -18.35
N LYS A 43 -0.48 2.79 -18.64
CA LYS A 43 1.00 2.88 -18.48
C LYS A 43 1.40 2.82 -17.01
N ALA A 44 0.63 3.45 -16.14
CA ALA A 44 0.77 3.44 -14.69
C ALA A 44 -0.59 3.51 -14.01
N ALA A 45 -0.65 3.04 -12.76
CA ALA A 45 -1.84 3.09 -11.94
C ALA A 45 -1.48 3.27 -10.46
N VAL A 46 -2.39 3.91 -9.74
CA VAL A 46 -2.46 3.89 -8.27
C VAL A 46 -3.84 3.39 -7.87
N LEU A 47 -3.88 2.42 -6.96
CA LEU A 47 -5.11 1.93 -6.35
C LEU A 47 -5.07 2.24 -4.87
N ALA A 48 -6.04 3.01 -4.42
CA ALA A 48 -6.16 3.46 -3.05
C ALA A 48 -7.62 3.43 -2.59
N ARG A 49 -7.83 3.47 -1.28
CA ARG A 49 -9.17 3.45 -0.66
C ARG A 49 -9.15 4.21 0.66
N VAL A 50 -10.33 4.61 1.13
CA VAL A 50 -10.47 5.12 2.49
C VAL A 50 -10.58 3.94 3.46
N TYR A 51 -9.74 3.91 4.50
CA TYR A 51 -9.73 2.88 5.52
C TYR A 51 -10.00 3.51 6.89
N PRO A 52 -10.78 2.88 7.79
CA PRO A 52 -11.42 1.56 7.66
C PRO A 52 -12.76 1.54 6.90
N ASP A 53 -13.25 2.68 6.42
CA ASP A 53 -14.62 2.82 5.89
C ASP A 53 -14.89 1.90 4.67
N GLU A 54 -13.88 1.63 3.85
CA GLU A 54 -13.96 0.75 2.67
C GLU A 54 -13.21 -0.58 2.88
N LYS A 55 -13.33 -1.20 4.06
CA LYS A 55 -12.84 -2.57 4.32
C LYS A 55 -13.58 -3.60 3.46
N ALA A 56 -12.86 -4.63 3.01
CA ALA A 56 -13.47 -5.77 2.35
C ALA A 56 -14.42 -6.51 3.32
N SER A 57 -15.52 -7.05 2.80
CA SER A 57 -16.44 -7.84 3.62
C SER A 57 -15.80 -9.15 4.09
N ALA A 58 -16.33 -9.75 5.16
CA ALA A 58 -15.82 -11.03 5.68
C ALA A 58 -15.77 -12.12 4.59
N PHE A 59 -16.78 -12.17 3.72
CA PHE A 59 -16.82 -13.11 2.60
C PHE A 59 -15.71 -12.84 1.56
N GLN A 60 -15.45 -11.57 1.23
CA GLN A 60 -14.36 -11.20 0.32
C GLN A 60 -12.99 -11.52 0.93
N SER A 61 -12.78 -11.25 2.21
CA SER A 61 -11.55 -11.60 2.93
C SER A 61 -11.33 -13.11 2.99
N PHE A 62 -12.41 -13.88 3.16
CA PHE A 62 -12.37 -15.35 3.10
C PHE A 62 -12.00 -15.85 1.70
N LEU A 63 -12.68 -15.38 0.65
CA LEU A 63 -12.37 -15.75 -0.74
C LEU A 63 -10.94 -15.36 -1.13
N PHE A 64 -10.49 -14.18 -0.72
CA PHE A 64 -9.10 -13.74 -0.91
C PHE A 64 -8.13 -14.73 -0.29
N THR A 65 -8.33 -15.06 0.99
CA THR A 65 -7.48 -16.02 1.71
C THR A 65 -7.44 -17.37 0.99
N LEU A 66 -8.60 -17.92 0.62
CA LEU A 66 -8.71 -19.19 -0.10
C LEU A 66 -7.94 -19.18 -1.44
N ARG A 67 -7.98 -18.06 -2.17
CA ARG A 67 -7.29 -17.91 -3.46
C ARG A 67 -5.77 -17.68 -3.30
N MET A 68 -5.36 -17.09 -2.19
CA MET A 68 -3.96 -16.77 -1.86
C MET A 68 -3.17 -17.97 -1.34
N VAL A 69 -3.75 -18.79 -0.45
CA VAL A 69 -3.06 -19.93 0.20
C VAL A 69 -2.29 -20.83 -0.79
N PRO A 70 -2.84 -21.22 -1.96
CA PRO A 70 -2.13 -22.08 -2.92
C PRO A 70 -0.83 -21.46 -3.47
N CYS A 71 -0.71 -20.13 -3.46
CA CYS A 71 0.45 -19.39 -3.97
C CYS A 71 1.69 -19.56 -3.07
N PHE A 72 1.52 -20.06 -1.83
CA PHE A 72 2.58 -20.22 -0.85
C PHE A 72 2.94 -21.69 -0.64
N SER A 73 4.20 -21.98 -0.31
CA SER A 73 4.60 -23.30 0.21
C SER A 73 4.21 -23.43 1.68
N THR A 74 4.13 -24.64 2.23
CA THR A 74 3.82 -24.84 3.67
C THR A 74 4.79 -24.08 4.59
N LYS A 75 6.08 -24.06 4.23
CA LYS A 75 7.12 -23.30 4.96
C LYS A 75 6.90 -21.79 4.90
N ARG A 76 6.50 -21.26 3.73
CA ARG A 76 6.29 -19.82 3.51
C ARG A 76 4.90 -19.33 3.94
N LEU A 77 3.91 -20.22 4.02
CA LEU A 77 2.55 -19.89 4.43
C LEU A 77 2.52 -19.31 5.85
N ARG A 78 3.25 -19.90 6.80
CA ARG A 78 3.35 -19.34 8.17
C ARG A 78 3.98 -17.95 8.19
N ALA A 79 4.99 -17.72 7.35
CA ALA A 79 5.62 -16.40 7.23
C ALA A 79 4.66 -15.38 6.60
N ALA A 80 3.90 -15.78 5.57
CA ALA A 80 2.88 -14.94 4.94
C ALA A 80 1.75 -14.58 5.92
N LEU A 81 1.25 -15.54 6.71
CA LEU A 81 0.23 -15.29 7.74
C LEU A 81 0.74 -14.31 8.80
N ARG A 82 1.93 -14.54 9.36
CA ARG A 82 2.53 -13.61 10.35
C ARG A 82 2.70 -12.20 9.80
N MET A 83 3.10 -12.08 8.53
CA MET A 83 3.22 -10.79 7.87
C MET A 83 1.85 -10.11 7.72
N GLY A 84 0.84 -10.86 7.29
CA GLY A 84 -0.55 -10.39 7.19
C GLY A 84 -1.09 -9.88 8.52
N ASP A 85 -0.99 -10.69 9.58
CA ASP A 85 -1.45 -10.32 10.93
C ASP A 85 -0.77 -9.03 11.42
N LYS A 86 0.54 -8.88 11.14
CA LYS A 86 1.29 -7.70 11.52
C LYS A 86 0.85 -6.45 10.73
N MET A 87 0.67 -6.57 9.41
CA MET A 87 0.17 -5.48 8.57
C MET A 87 -1.24 -5.04 8.99
N ASP A 88 -2.13 -5.99 9.28
CA ASP A 88 -3.50 -5.70 9.71
C ASP A 88 -3.51 -5.03 11.09
N SER A 89 -2.69 -5.52 12.03
CA SER A 89 -2.55 -4.91 13.35
C SER A 89 -2.03 -3.47 13.29
N THR A 90 -1.03 -3.20 12.43
CA THR A 90 -0.50 -1.84 12.29
C THR A 90 -1.49 -0.91 11.58
N LYS A 91 -2.27 -1.39 10.60
CA LYS A 91 -3.37 -0.62 9.99
C LYS A 91 -4.43 -0.24 11.01
N ASP A 92 -4.86 -1.21 11.83
CA ASP A 92 -5.86 -0.96 12.86
C ASP A 92 -5.34 -0.01 13.94
N ALA A 93 -4.07 -0.11 14.33
CA ALA A 93 -3.44 0.83 15.25
C ALA A 93 -3.38 2.25 14.66
N PHE A 94 -2.96 2.38 13.40
CA PHE A 94 -2.89 3.65 12.69
C PHE A 94 -4.27 4.31 12.56
N GLY A 95 -5.31 3.54 12.23
CA GLY A 95 -6.68 4.04 12.15
C GLY A 95 -7.26 4.47 13.51
N LYS A 96 -6.88 3.81 14.61
CA LYS A 96 -7.26 4.24 15.97
C LYS A 96 -6.63 5.57 16.35
N GLU A 97 -5.40 5.83 15.91
CA GLU A 97 -4.68 7.06 16.22
C GLU A 97 -5.13 8.24 15.34
N HIS A 98 -5.33 8.01 14.04
CA HIS A 98 -5.53 9.08 13.05
C HIS A 98 -6.95 9.14 12.46
N GLY A 99 -7.85 8.24 12.85
CA GLY A 99 -9.18 8.12 12.24
C GLY A 99 -9.11 7.53 10.83
N SER A 100 -10.04 7.92 9.96
CA SER A 100 -10.05 7.44 8.57
C SER A 100 -8.87 8.02 7.77
N TYR A 101 -8.23 7.17 6.97
CA TYR A 101 -7.04 7.53 6.19
C TYR A 101 -7.08 6.91 4.79
N ILE A 102 -6.30 7.48 3.86
CA ILE A 102 -6.14 6.94 2.51
C ILE A 102 -5.08 5.83 2.55
N TYR A 103 -5.49 4.60 2.27
CA TYR A 103 -4.59 3.46 2.13
C TYR A 103 -4.21 3.25 0.66
N VAL A 104 -2.92 3.40 0.34
CA VAL A 104 -2.37 3.12 -0.99
C VAL A 104 -1.93 1.67 -1.06
N PHE A 105 -2.75 0.84 -1.71
CA PHE A 105 -2.46 -0.58 -1.85
C PHE A 105 -1.50 -0.88 -2.99
N LEU A 106 -1.66 -0.16 -4.11
CA LEU A 106 -0.87 -0.41 -5.31
C LEU A 106 -0.45 0.91 -5.92
N LEU A 107 0.84 1.01 -6.25
CA LEU A 107 1.37 2.04 -7.15
C LEU A 107 2.37 1.36 -8.08
N GLY A 108 2.15 1.48 -9.38
CA GLY A 108 3.01 0.82 -10.35
C GLY A 108 2.98 1.47 -11.73
N ALA A 109 4.08 1.29 -12.45
CA ALA A 109 4.19 1.60 -13.87
C ALA A 109 4.72 0.37 -14.61
N ARG A 110 4.24 0.18 -15.84
CA ARG A 110 4.76 -0.82 -16.77
C ARG A 110 6.26 -0.62 -16.97
N PRO A 111 7.07 -1.69 -17.07
CA PRO A 111 8.53 -1.59 -17.13
C PRO A 111 9.07 -0.56 -18.13
N GLU A 112 8.53 -0.54 -19.35
CA GLU A 112 8.91 0.34 -20.45
C GLU A 112 8.57 1.84 -20.23
N TRP A 113 7.72 2.12 -19.23
CA TRP A 113 7.29 3.45 -18.81
C TRP A 113 7.86 3.89 -17.45
N GLN A 114 8.69 3.06 -16.81
CA GLN A 114 9.36 3.43 -15.57
C GLN A 114 10.42 4.52 -15.79
N GLY A 115 10.73 5.27 -14.72
CA GLY A 115 11.73 6.35 -14.78
C GLY A 115 11.26 7.64 -15.45
N ARG A 116 10.00 7.70 -15.90
CA ARG A 116 9.41 8.84 -16.62
C ARG A 116 8.53 9.74 -15.73
N GLY A 117 8.68 9.67 -14.41
CA GLY A 117 7.90 10.50 -13.48
C GLY A 117 6.44 10.09 -13.24
N LEU A 118 5.89 9.07 -13.94
CA LEU A 118 4.48 8.67 -13.82
C LEU A 118 4.05 8.35 -12.37
N GLY A 119 4.87 7.59 -11.63
CA GLY A 119 4.56 7.28 -10.22
C GLY A 119 4.57 8.52 -9.33
N SER A 120 5.42 9.51 -9.64
CA SER A 120 5.42 10.79 -8.93
C SER A 120 4.17 11.60 -9.24
N ALA A 121 3.74 11.65 -10.49
CA ALA A 121 2.52 12.35 -10.88
C ALA A 121 1.28 11.76 -10.22
N LEU A 122 1.16 10.43 -10.18
CA LEU A 122 0.06 9.74 -9.49
C LEU A 122 0.06 10.01 -7.98
N LEU A 123 1.23 9.99 -7.33
CA LEU A 123 1.35 10.31 -5.90
C LEU A 123 0.99 11.78 -5.61
N GLN A 124 1.45 12.71 -6.43
CA GLN A 124 1.11 14.13 -6.27
C GLN A 124 -0.40 14.36 -6.36
N HIS A 125 -1.05 13.74 -7.35
CA HIS A 125 -2.50 13.83 -7.50
C HIS A 125 -3.23 13.24 -6.29
N LEU A 126 -2.89 12.02 -5.88
CA LEU A 126 -3.50 11.38 -4.72
C LEU A 126 -3.27 12.19 -3.43
N ASN A 127 -2.06 12.69 -3.21
CA ASN A 127 -1.73 13.50 -2.04
C ASN A 127 -2.49 14.83 -2.01
N SER A 128 -2.76 15.44 -3.17
CA SER A 128 -3.58 16.66 -3.24
C SER A 128 -5.02 16.41 -2.78
N ILE A 129 -5.57 15.23 -3.09
CA ILE A 129 -6.89 14.80 -2.61
C ILE A 129 -6.84 14.56 -1.09
N ALA A 130 -5.79 13.88 -0.61
CA ALA A 130 -5.59 13.65 0.82
C ALA A 130 -5.50 14.97 1.60
N ASP A 131 -4.75 15.93 1.08
CA ASP A 131 -4.59 17.27 1.67
C ASP A 131 -5.93 18.03 1.69
N ALA A 132 -6.69 18.00 0.59
CA ALA A 132 -8.01 18.63 0.52
C ALA A 132 -9.01 18.02 1.52
N LYS A 133 -8.90 16.72 1.78
CA LYS A 133 -9.74 15.99 2.75
C LYS A 133 -9.20 16.03 4.18
N GLY A 134 -7.99 16.56 4.41
CA GLY A 134 -7.32 16.50 5.71
C GLY A 134 -7.05 15.07 6.19
N MET A 135 -6.80 14.13 5.27
CA MET A 135 -6.60 12.71 5.58
C MET A 135 -5.13 12.33 5.49
N HIS A 136 -4.68 11.51 6.43
CA HIS A 136 -3.38 10.85 6.32
C HIS A 136 -3.35 9.89 5.12
N CYS A 137 -2.18 9.72 4.51
CA CYS A 137 -1.92 8.59 3.62
C CYS A 137 -1.10 7.54 4.34
N TYR A 138 -1.38 6.27 4.11
CA TYR A 138 -0.62 5.13 4.63
C TYR A 138 -0.36 4.13 3.50
N LEU A 139 0.81 3.49 3.50
CA LEU A 139 1.19 2.46 2.53
C LEU A 139 2.26 1.52 3.08
N GLU A 140 2.41 0.37 2.42
CA GLU A 140 3.58 -0.48 2.59
C GLU A 140 4.46 -0.47 1.34
N SER A 141 5.75 -0.23 1.55
CA SER A 141 6.78 -0.30 0.53
C SER A 141 7.58 -1.58 0.70
N SER A 142 7.62 -2.41 -0.34
CA SER A 142 8.38 -3.66 -0.36
C SER A 142 9.81 -3.51 -0.87
N SER A 143 10.22 -2.34 -1.36
CA SER A 143 11.56 -2.14 -1.93
C SER A 143 12.17 -0.80 -1.53
N GLU A 144 13.50 -0.74 -1.47
CA GLU A 144 14.23 0.49 -1.18
C GLU A 144 13.99 1.56 -2.27
N ARG A 145 13.79 1.13 -3.52
CA ARG A 145 13.49 2.03 -4.64
C ARG A 145 12.16 2.74 -4.44
N SER A 146 11.11 2.01 -4.10
CA SER A 146 9.78 2.59 -3.81
C SER A 146 9.81 3.38 -2.52
N ARG A 147 10.52 2.92 -1.48
CA ARG A 147 10.70 3.65 -0.22
C ARG A 147 11.27 5.05 -0.46
N ARG A 148 12.36 5.17 -1.23
CA ARG A 148 12.94 6.46 -1.61
C ARG A 148 11.99 7.33 -2.44
N LEU A 149 11.15 6.72 -3.29
CA LEU A 149 10.12 7.46 -4.01
C LEU A 149 9.13 8.08 -3.02
N TYR A 150 8.56 7.30 -2.11
CA TYR A 150 7.60 7.79 -1.13
C TYR A 150 8.21 8.86 -0.21
N MET A 151 9.46 8.69 0.24
CA MET A 151 10.16 9.71 1.04
C MET A 151 10.24 11.07 0.34
N ARG A 152 10.52 11.09 -0.97
CA ARG A 152 10.51 12.34 -1.76
C ARG A 152 9.14 13.00 -1.88
N HIS A 153 8.07 12.26 -1.62
CA HIS A 153 6.68 12.75 -1.63
C HIS A 153 6.14 13.00 -0.21
N GLY A 154 7.02 13.13 0.78
CA GLY A 154 6.65 13.51 2.16
C GLY A 154 6.17 12.35 3.03
N TYR A 155 6.32 11.10 2.58
CA TYR A 155 6.07 9.95 3.44
C TYR A 155 7.25 9.71 4.38
N VAL A 156 6.95 9.42 5.63
CA VAL A 156 7.92 8.98 6.65
C VAL A 156 7.71 7.52 6.96
N GLU A 157 8.79 6.81 7.25
CA GLU A 157 8.71 5.44 7.75
C GLU A 157 8.27 5.45 9.20
N ILE A 158 7.23 4.70 9.52
CA ILE A 158 6.70 4.54 10.89
C ILE A 158 7.08 3.20 11.50
N GLU A 159 7.26 2.16 10.67
CA GLU A 159 7.68 0.84 11.13
C GLU A 159 8.37 0.08 9.98
N THR A 160 9.33 -0.79 10.30
CA THR A 160 9.87 -1.79 9.39
C THR A 160 9.54 -3.19 9.90
N ILE A 161 8.90 -4.01 9.06
CA ILE A 161 8.54 -5.39 9.39
C ILE A 161 9.24 -6.39 8.47
N LYS A 162 9.38 -7.63 8.94
CA LYS A 162 9.91 -8.76 8.19
C LYS A 162 9.07 -10.01 8.42
N ALA A 163 8.77 -10.75 7.35
CA ALA A 163 8.01 -12.00 7.44
C ALA A 163 8.79 -13.14 8.14
N ALA A 164 10.13 -13.06 8.11
CA ALA A 164 11.07 -13.95 8.79
C ALA A 164 12.43 -13.26 8.93
N ARG A 165 13.37 -13.87 9.67
CA ARG A 165 14.70 -13.28 9.93
C ARG A 165 15.48 -12.95 8.65
N ASP A 166 15.41 -13.85 7.67
CA ASP A 166 16.06 -13.76 6.34
C ASP A 166 15.18 -13.10 5.27
N ALA A 167 13.96 -12.68 5.62
CA ALA A 167 13.08 -12.01 4.68
C ALA A 167 13.55 -10.58 4.38
N PRO A 168 13.35 -10.08 3.15
CA PRO A 168 13.46 -8.66 2.86
C PRO A 168 12.55 -7.84 3.79
N PRO A 169 12.91 -6.57 4.08
CA PRO A 169 12.07 -5.68 4.86
C PRO A 169 10.87 -5.19 4.04
N MET A 170 9.79 -4.90 4.75
CA MET A 170 8.67 -4.09 4.27
C MET A 170 8.59 -2.84 5.15
N PHE A 171 8.58 -1.68 4.52
CA PHE A 171 8.57 -0.38 5.18
C PHE A 171 7.13 0.12 5.22
N LEU A 172 6.57 0.25 6.42
CA LEU A 172 5.28 0.87 6.63
C LEU A 172 5.52 2.37 6.69
N MET A 173 4.81 3.11 5.86
CA MET A 173 5.04 4.53 5.68
C MET A 173 3.74 5.29 5.74
N SER A 174 3.79 6.48 6.33
CA SER A 174 2.65 7.38 6.39
C SER A 174 3.04 8.78 5.93
N ARG A 175 2.05 9.56 5.52
CA ARG A 175 2.18 10.99 5.22
C ARG A 175 1.06 11.74 5.92
N THR A 176 1.43 12.74 6.70
CA THR A 176 0.50 13.72 7.28
C THR A 176 0.07 14.71 6.19
N PRO A 177 -1.22 15.05 6.09
CA PRO A 177 -1.70 15.99 5.09
C PRO A 177 -1.19 17.41 5.40
N SER A 178 -0.88 18.17 4.35
CA SER A 178 -0.18 19.46 4.47
C SER A 178 -0.94 20.49 5.31
N ASN A 179 -2.27 20.48 5.25
CA ASN A 179 -3.13 21.40 6.00
C ASN A 179 -3.06 21.18 7.53
N LEU A 180 -2.81 19.95 7.99
CA LEU A 180 -2.61 19.66 9.42
C LEU A 180 -1.22 20.09 9.90
N LEU A 181 -0.23 20.18 9.01
CA LEU A 181 1.11 20.69 9.32
C LEU A 181 1.14 22.22 9.44
N THR A 182 0.27 22.92 8.70
CA THR A 182 0.17 24.38 8.77
C THR A 182 -0.61 24.88 9.98
N GLY A 183 -1.50 24.05 10.54
CA GLY A 183 -2.32 24.39 11.72
C GLY A 183 -1.56 24.39 13.06
N THR A 184 -0.40 23.74 13.14
CA THR A 184 0.40 23.67 14.38
C THR A 184 1.33 24.88 14.61
N ASN A 185 1.48 25.78 13.63
CA ASN A 185 2.31 26.98 13.76
C ASN A 185 1.52 28.26 14.16
N GLY A 186 0.28 28.12 14.63
CA GLY A 186 -0.63 29.25 14.90
C GLY A 186 -0.86 29.65 16.36
N ASN A 187 -0.37 28.89 17.35
CA ASN A 187 -0.52 29.26 18.77
C ASN A 187 0.83 29.68 19.36
N GLY A 188 1.01 31.00 19.45
CA GLY A 188 2.22 31.64 19.93
C GLY A 188 2.47 31.51 21.43
N VAL A 189 3.69 31.90 21.81
CA VAL A 189 4.02 32.43 23.13
C VAL A 189 4.62 33.80 22.88
N LEU A 190 3.90 34.84 23.33
CA LEU A 190 4.47 36.11 23.74
C LEU A 190 5.12 35.93 25.11
#